data_AF-W9GP09-F1
#
_entry.id   AF-W9GP09-F1
#
_cell.length_a   1.000
_cell.length_b   1.000
_cell.length_c   1.000
_cell.angle_alpha   90.00
_cell.angle_beta   90.00
_cell.angle_gamma   90.00
#
_symmetry.space_group_name_H-M   'P 1'
#
loop_
_entity.id
_entity.type
_entity.pdbx_description
1 polymer ?
#
loop_
_entity_poly.entity_id
_entity_poly.type
_entity_poly.pdbx_seq_one_letter_code
_entity_poly.pdbx_strand_id
1 'polypeptide(L)'
;MLATLSAIGEVRRRCDTTELTTVRYARKAGLSWTEIAAALGVTREEAWKRWHEVDETLPPGDVWGPMSLNDPGTVLERWGGSRLE
;
A
#
# COMPACT_ATOMS: atom_id res chain seq x y z
N MET A 1 25.07 -12.18 -24.13
CA MET A 1 24.55 -10.81 -23.94
C MET A 1 23.02 -10.77 -23.94
N LEU A 2 22.33 -11.24 -24.99
CA LEU A 2 20.85 -11.27 -25.00
C LEU A 2 20.26 -12.11 -23.85
N ALA A 3 20.79 -13.30 -23.57
CA ALA A 3 20.34 -14.13 -22.45
C ALA A 3 20.43 -13.42 -21.09
N THR A 4 21.49 -12.62 -20.86
CA THR A 4 21.67 -11.82 -19.65
C THR A 4 20.64 -10.71 -19.54
N LEU A 5 20.34 -10.01 -20.65
CA LEU A 5 19.29 -8.99 -20.69
C LEU A 5 17.91 -9.59 -20.45
N SER A 6 17.63 -10.76 -21.02
CA SER A 6 16.39 -11.51 -20.76
C SER A 6 16.25 -11.91 -19.29
N ALA A 7 17.34 -12.37 -18.66
CA ALA A 7 17.36 -12.72 -17.24
C ALA A 7 17.09 -11.49 -16.35
N ILE A 8 17.69 -10.34 -16.65
CA ILE A 8 17.41 -9.09 -15.94
C ILE A 8 15.93 -8.70 -16.08
N GLY A 9 15.38 -8.80 -17.30
CA GLY A 9 13.96 -8.55 -17.55
C GLY A 9 13.04 -9.48 -16.75
N GLU A 10 13.41 -10.74 -16.60
CA GLU A 10 12.66 -11.71 -15.80
C GLU A 10 12.68 -11.38 -14.31
N VAL A 11 13.84 -11.02 -13.76
CA VAL A 11 13.94 -10.58 -12.36
C VAL A 11 13.05 -9.37 -12.10
N ARG A 12 13.07 -8.37 -13.00
CA ARG A 12 12.23 -7.17 -12.86
C ARG A 12 10.74 -7.51 -12.84
N ARG A 13 10.26 -8.33 -13.78
CA ARG A 13 8.84 -8.77 -13.81
C ARG A 13 8.44 -9.52 -12.55
N ARG A 14 9.32 -10.39 -12.03
CA ARG A 14 9.08 -11.11 -10.78
C ARG A 14 9.04 -10.17 -9.58
N CYS A 15 9.90 -9.16 -9.52
CA CYS A 15 9.83 -8.11 -8.51
C CYS A 15 8.51 -7.35 -8.61
N ASP A 16 8.14 -6.84 -9.79
CA ASP A 16 6.88 -6.10 -10.00
C ASP A 16 5.65 -6.91 -9.55
N THR A 17 5.63 -8.21 -9.85
CA THR A 17 4.54 -9.12 -9.44
C THR A 17 4.51 -9.32 -7.92
N THR A 18 5.68 -9.46 -7.31
CA THR A 18 5.81 -9.65 -5.85
C THR A 18 5.43 -8.39 -5.09
N GLU A 19 5.86 -7.22 -5.58
CA GLU A 19 5.47 -5.91 -5.05
C GLU A 19 3.95 -5.76 -5.07
N LEU A 20 3.31 -5.95 -6.23
CA LEU A 20 1.86 -5.81 -6.36
C LEU A 20 1.10 -6.75 -5.41
N THR A 21 1.53 -8.01 -5.32
CA THR A 21 0.92 -9.00 -4.42
C THR A 21 1.06 -8.58 -2.97
N THR A 22 2.25 -8.10 -2.57
CA THR A 22 2.53 -7.65 -1.21
C THR A 22 1.72 -6.40 -0.86
N VAL A 23 1.63 -5.41 -1.76
CA VAL A 23 0.82 -4.21 -1.58
C VAL A 23 -0.66 -4.57 -1.40
N ARG A 24 -1.19 -5.51 -2.19
CA ARG A 24 -2.57 -6.01 -2.00
C ARG A 24 -2.79 -6.61 -0.62
N TYR A 25 -1.86 -7.44 -0.13
CA TYR A 25 -1.97 -7.98 1.22
C TYR A 25 -1.86 -6.91 2.30
N ALA A 26 -0.94 -5.96 2.16
CA ALA A 26 -0.77 -4.85 3.10
C ALA A 26 -2.02 -3.97 3.18
N ARG A 27 -2.63 -3.61 2.03
CA ARG A 27 -3.88 -2.85 2.01
C ARG A 27 -5.05 -3.62 2.62
N LYS A 28 -5.18 -4.93 2.32
CA LYS A 28 -6.16 -5.81 3.00
C LYS A 28 -5.95 -5.93 4.51
N ALA A 29 -4.71 -5.81 4.97
CA ALA A 29 -4.37 -5.80 6.39
C ALA A 29 -4.56 -4.42 7.04
N GLY A 30 -5.00 -3.40 6.29
CA GLY A 30 -5.28 -2.05 6.78
C GLY A 30 -4.08 -1.12 6.83
N LEU A 31 -2.90 -1.51 6.34
CA LEU A 31 -1.72 -0.63 6.33
C LEU A 31 -1.95 0.56 5.41
N SER A 32 -1.55 1.74 5.87
CA SER A 32 -1.63 2.99 5.09
C SER A 32 -0.65 3.01 3.90
N TRP A 33 -0.96 3.83 2.90
CA TRP A 33 -0.06 4.09 1.78
C TRP A 33 1.29 4.68 2.22
N THR A 34 1.33 5.41 3.34
CA THR A 34 2.57 5.94 3.92
C THR A 34 3.46 4.82 4.47
N GLU A 35 2.88 3.87 5.21
CA GLU A 35 3.62 2.71 5.76
C GLU A 35 4.14 1.81 4.63
N ILE A 36 3.30 1.56 3.62
CA ILE A 36 3.69 0.76 2.45
C ILE A 36 4.83 1.45 1.68
N ALA A 37 4.72 2.76 1.44
CA ALA A 37 5.76 3.53 0.76
C ALA A 37 7.08 3.53 1.54
N ALA A 38 7.03 3.74 2.86
CA ALA A 38 8.19 3.68 3.73
C ALA A 38 8.88 2.30 3.70
N ALA A 39 8.10 1.21 3.71
CA ALA A 39 8.62 -0.15 3.63
C ALA A 39 9.28 -0.45 2.26
N LEU A 40 8.76 0.13 1.18
CA LEU A 40 9.29 -0.03 -0.18
C LEU A 40 10.40 0.97 -0.53
N GLY A 41 10.68 1.94 0.35
CA GLY A 41 11.70 2.97 0.11
C GLY A 41 11.31 3.98 -0.98
N VAL A 42 10.01 4.16 -1.23
CA VAL A 42 9.46 5.13 -2.19
C VAL A 42 8.68 6.21 -1.47
N THR A 43 8.34 7.28 -2.17
CA THR A 43 7.43 8.29 -1.63
C THR A 43 5.99 7.76 -1.64
N ARG A 44 5.15 8.28 -0.73
CA ARG A 44 3.72 7.97 -0.69
C ARG A 44 3.02 8.29 -2.01
N GLU A 45 3.41 9.38 -2.68
CA GLU A 45 2.86 9.77 -3.97
C GLU A 45 3.19 8.77 -5.08
N GLU A 46 4.43 8.27 -5.12
CA GLU A 46 4.83 7.21 -6.06
C GLU A 46 4.04 5.92 -5.81
N ALA A 47 3.89 5.52 -4.54
CA ALA A 47 3.10 4.35 -4.18
C ALA A 47 1.62 4.49 -4.60
N TRP A 48 1.01 5.64 -4.31
CA TRP A 48 -0.38 5.93 -4.72
C TRP A 48 -0.54 5.86 -6.24
N LYS A 49 0.31 6.59 -6.99
CA LYS A 49 0.25 6.57 -8.47
C LYS A 49 0.36 5.16 -9.04
N ARG A 50 1.17 4.30 -8.41
CA ARG A 50 1.45 2.95 -8.90
C ARG A 50 0.40 1.92 -8.52
N TRP A 51 -0.28 2.08 -7.38
CA TRP A 51 -1.11 1.00 -6.81
C TRP A 51 -2.48 1.41 -6.26
N HIS A 52 -2.89 2.68 -6.32
CA HIS A 52 -4.20 3.11 -5.77
C HIS A 52 -5.40 2.32 -6.29
N GLU A 53 -5.36 1.84 -7.54
CA GLU A 53 -6.39 0.99 -8.14
C GLU A 53 -6.65 -0.30 -7.35
N VAL A 54 -5.68 -0.75 -6.54
CA VAL A 54 -5.86 -1.89 -5.62
C VAL A 54 -6.97 -1.61 -4.60
N ASP A 55 -7.09 -0.38 -4.12
CA ASP A 55 -8.12 0.00 -3.14
C ASP A 55 -9.52 0.02 -3.74
N GLU A 56 -9.66 0.32 -5.03
CA GLU A 56 -10.96 0.29 -5.74
C GLU A 56 -11.56 -1.12 -5.78
N THR A 57 -10.71 -2.14 -5.62
CA THR A 57 -11.12 -3.55 -5.57
C THR A 57 -11.40 -4.06 -4.15
N LEU A 58 -11.18 -3.23 -3.12
CA LEU A 58 -11.48 -3.56 -1.73
C LEU A 58 -12.94 -3.22 -1.39
N PRO A 59 -13.58 -3.99 -0.49
CA PRO A 59 -14.95 -3.69 -0.07
C PRO A 59 -15.03 -2.29 0.56
N PRO A 60 -16.15 -1.56 0.41
CA PRO A 60 -16.30 -0.15 0.81
C PRO A 60 -15.93 0.18 2.28
N GLY A 61 -15.92 -0.81 3.17
CA GLY A 61 -15.50 -0.65 4.57
C GLY A 61 -13.98 -0.53 4.77
N ASP A 62 -13.18 -0.94 3.77
CA ASP A 62 -11.71 -0.91 3.76
C ASP A 62 -11.15 0.18 2.83
N VAL A 63 -12.03 0.90 2.11
CA VAL A 63 -11.65 1.95 1.15
C VAL A 63 -11.30 3.23 1.90
N TRP A 64 -10.03 3.60 1.87
CA TRP A 64 -9.55 4.91 2.32
C TRP A 64 -9.58 5.90 1.16
N GLY A 65 -10.24 7.05 1.36
CA GLY A 65 -10.43 8.06 0.32
C GLY A 65 -9.19 8.94 0.05
N PRO A 66 -9.13 9.57 -1.14
CA PRO A 66 -7.99 10.39 -1.60
C PRO A 66 -7.69 11.66 -0.79
N MET A 67 -8.47 11.97 0.25
CA MET A 67 -8.37 13.25 0.98
C MET A 67 -7.57 13.23 2.29
N SER A 68 -7.18 12.08 2.83
CA SER A 68 -6.32 12.10 4.03
C SER A 68 -4.85 12.03 3.65
N LEU A 69 -4.33 13.22 3.34
CA LEU A 69 -2.91 13.47 3.12
C LEU A 69 -2.11 13.60 4.43
N ASN A 70 -2.73 13.39 5.59
CA ASN A 70 -2.04 13.45 6.86
C ASN A 70 -2.69 12.49 7.85
N ASP A 71 -2.02 11.39 8.20
CA ASP A 71 -2.07 10.95 9.59
C ASP A 71 -0.97 9.92 9.93
N PRO A 72 0.03 10.29 10.74
CA PRO A 72 0.86 9.32 11.44
C PRO A 72 0.17 8.71 12.69
N GLY A 73 -1.13 8.95 12.97
CA GLY A 73 -1.72 8.57 14.28
C GLY A 73 -3.16 8.05 14.39
N THR A 74 -4.02 8.02 13.36
CA THR A 74 -5.49 8.00 13.62
C THR A 74 -6.22 6.63 13.65
N VAL A 75 -5.57 5.50 13.96
CA VAL A 75 -6.31 4.23 14.22
C VAL A 75 -6.25 3.75 15.66
N LEU A 76 -5.28 4.21 16.47
CA LEU A 76 -5.16 3.78 17.88
C LEU A 76 -5.98 4.61 18.89
N GLU A 77 -6.59 5.74 18.50
CA GLU A 77 -7.42 6.56 19.40
C GLU A 77 -8.95 6.40 19.23
N ARG A 78 -9.44 5.61 18.26
CA ARG A 78 -10.89 5.45 18.03
C ARG A 78 -11.55 4.26 18.74
N TRP A 79 -10.78 3.40 19.41
CA TRP A 79 -11.29 2.23 20.13
C TRP A 79 -10.70 2.11 21.55
N GLY A 80 -10.87 3.14 22.38
CA GLY A 80 -10.33 3.12 23.74
C GLY A 80 -10.84 4.19 24.71
N GLY A 81 -12.08 4.66 24.58
CA GLY A 81 -12.59 5.71 25.44
C GLY A 81 -14.11 5.70 25.57
N SER A 82 -14.64 4.74 26.33
CA SER A 82 -15.95 4.86 26.93
C SER A 82 -16.05 6.20 27.66
N ARG A 83 -16.93 7.08 27.19
CA ARG A 83 -17.45 8.19 27.99
C ARG A 83 -18.97 8.20 27.89
N LEU A 84 -19.55 7.16 28.48
CA LEU A 84 -20.88 7.23 29.07
C LEU A 84 -20.67 7.15 30.58
N GLU A 85 -21.33 8.07 31.27
CA GLU A 85 -21.34 8.36 32.72
C GLU A 85 -20.26 9.32 33.24
#